data_AF-A0A2W2C5D1-F1
#
_entry.id   AF-A0A2W2C5D1-F1
#
_cell.length_a   1.000
_cell.length_b   1.000
_cell.length_c   1.000
_cell.angle_alpha   90.00
_cell.angle_beta   90.00
_cell.angle_gamma   90.00
#
_symmetry.space_group_name_H-M   'P 1'
#
loop_
_entity.id
_entity.type
_entity.pdbx_description
1 polymer ?
#
loop_
_entity_poly.entity_id
_entity_poly.type
_entity_poly.pdbx_seq_one_letter_code
_entity_poly.pdbx_strand_id
1 'polypeptide(L)'
;MDRRRLTAIGVVVAAVGAAAAVTLPSFAGDGGAPSTAPTSQAVEGADPEVVAAMRRDLRLTQAQVADRLKTERWATGVVDQLRTELGADYAGSWLSADGSQLNVAVADPAQARRVQATGAVPKVVERGVGQLDTLKTRMDRTADAARQVSGWYVDVASNSVVVLAQPGAEEAGWRFVDRAGVPRQAVRMATEEQPRLFVDLRGGEAFLNGPGRCSVGFAVVGGFVTAGHCGQVGDPVRNFDGSPLGAFRASSFPGDDWAFVQISGNNTVLPEVTDFQGGVARVAGSQEVPTGSSICRSGSTTGVSCGTVQARNATVRYPEGLVSGLVRTNVCAEPGDSGGSWISGNQAQGVTSGGSGDCRVGGTTFYQPVNEILQRNNLTLLTTQNFQALGGRR
;
A
#
# COMPACT_ATOMS: atom_id res chain seq x y z
N MET A 1 -31.86 28.46 -77.53
CA MET A 1 -31.36 27.09 -77.75
C MET A 1 -31.18 26.48 -76.36
N ASP A 2 -32.23 26.15 -75.62
CA ASP A 2 -33.25 25.09 -75.78
C ASP A 2 -32.71 23.66 -75.55
N ARG A 3 -33.28 23.04 -74.50
CA ARG A 3 -33.49 21.60 -74.23
C ARG A 3 -32.34 20.64 -73.89
N ARG A 4 -32.40 20.19 -72.62
CA ARG A 4 -32.66 18.80 -72.15
C ARG A 4 -32.41 17.67 -73.17
N ARG A 5 -31.76 16.59 -72.72
CA ARG A 5 -32.33 15.22 -72.69
C ARG A 5 -31.44 14.22 -71.94
N LEU A 6 -32.09 13.48 -71.03
CA LEU A 6 -31.71 12.19 -70.50
C LEU A 6 -31.71 11.12 -71.61
N THR A 7 -30.87 10.10 -71.50
CA THR A 7 -31.22 8.76 -72.00
C THR A 7 -30.54 7.70 -71.15
N ALA A 8 -31.36 6.99 -70.39
CA ALA A 8 -31.07 5.65 -69.91
C ALA A 8 -31.48 4.66 -71.01
N ILE A 9 -30.66 3.66 -71.30
CA ILE A 9 -31.09 2.38 -71.88
C ILE A 9 -30.41 1.28 -71.10
N GLY A 10 -31.23 0.38 -70.55
CA GLY A 10 -30.81 -0.79 -69.81
C GLY A 10 -30.94 -2.08 -70.62
N VAL A 11 -30.20 -3.07 -70.11
CA VAL A 11 -30.51 -4.51 -69.94
C VAL A 11 -30.77 -5.38 -71.20
N VAL A 12 -29.99 -6.45 -71.39
CA VAL A 12 -30.37 -7.88 -71.15
C VAL A 12 -29.35 -8.86 -71.78
N VAL A 13 -28.68 -9.60 -70.88
CA VAL A 13 -28.38 -11.06 -70.81
C VAL A 13 -27.89 -11.85 -72.04
N ALA A 14 -26.72 -12.48 -71.89
CA ALA A 14 -26.53 -13.90 -72.20
C ALA A 14 -25.50 -14.52 -71.24
N ALA A 15 -25.95 -15.48 -70.43
CA ALA A 15 -25.13 -16.30 -69.56
C ALA A 15 -24.56 -17.50 -70.35
N VAL A 16 -23.27 -17.78 -70.18
CA VAL A 16 -22.72 -19.13 -70.35
C VAL A 16 -21.75 -19.36 -69.20
N GLY A 17 -22.12 -20.30 -68.33
CA GLY A 17 -21.29 -20.74 -67.22
C GLY A 17 -20.16 -21.65 -67.69
N ALA A 18 -19.01 -21.51 -67.06
CA ALA A 18 -18.01 -22.56 -66.94
C ALA A 18 -17.42 -22.50 -65.52
N ALA A 19 -17.60 -23.58 -64.77
CA ALA A 19 -17.08 -23.76 -63.43
C ALA A 19 -15.55 -23.92 -63.47
N ALA A 20 -14.84 -23.22 -62.58
CA ALA A 20 -13.46 -23.54 -62.22
C ALA A 20 -13.20 -23.17 -60.75
N ALA A 21 -12.54 -24.09 -60.06
CA ALA A 21 -12.39 -24.21 -58.62
C ALA A 21 -11.77 -23.01 -57.90
N VAL A 22 -12.27 -22.75 -56.69
CA VAL A 22 -11.62 -21.91 -55.67
C VAL A 22 -10.36 -22.62 -55.18
N THR A 23 -9.20 -21.98 -55.31
CA THR A 23 -8.00 -22.31 -54.53
C THR A 23 -7.46 -21.03 -53.89
N LEU A 24 -7.43 -21.03 -52.56
CA LEU A 24 -6.76 -20.01 -51.74
C LEU A 24 -5.25 -20.29 -51.77
N PRO A 25 -4.37 -19.27 -51.84
CA PRO A 25 -2.94 -19.50 -51.70
C PRO A 25 -2.59 -19.91 -50.26
N SER A 26 -1.88 -21.04 -50.18
CA SER A 26 -1.29 -21.64 -48.99
C SER A 26 -0.22 -20.76 -48.35
N PHE A 27 -0.20 -20.72 -47.02
CA PHE A 27 0.96 -20.26 -46.24
C PHE A 27 1.98 -21.41 -46.13
N ALA A 28 3.17 -21.20 -46.67
CA ALA A 28 4.42 -21.82 -46.22
C ALA A 28 5.25 -20.66 -45.62
N GLY A 29 5.86 -20.72 -44.46
CA GLY A 29 6.44 -21.86 -43.75
C GLY A 29 7.92 -21.56 -43.56
N ASP A 30 8.25 -20.52 -42.78
CA ASP A 30 9.63 -20.27 -42.34
C ASP A 30 9.80 -20.80 -40.92
N GLY A 31 10.78 -21.70 -40.78
CA GLY A 31 11.08 -22.47 -39.59
C GLY A 31 11.55 -21.61 -38.42
N GLY A 32 10.62 -21.30 -37.52
CA GLY A 32 10.95 -21.11 -36.12
C GLY A 32 11.02 -22.47 -35.45
N ALA A 33 12.24 -22.99 -35.22
CA ALA A 33 12.43 -24.01 -34.18
C ALA A 33 11.68 -23.54 -32.92
N PRO A 34 10.96 -24.41 -32.19
CA PRO A 34 10.40 -23.99 -30.92
C PRO A 34 11.59 -23.59 -30.06
N SER A 35 11.76 -22.27 -29.88
CA SER A 35 12.57 -21.74 -28.82
C SER A 35 11.89 -22.26 -27.55
N THR A 36 12.40 -23.38 -27.04
CA THR A 36 12.30 -23.73 -25.64
C THR A 36 12.93 -22.55 -24.91
N ALA A 37 12.14 -21.49 -24.70
CA ALA A 37 12.35 -20.60 -23.57
C ALA A 37 12.61 -21.55 -22.41
N PRO A 38 13.76 -21.42 -21.71
CA PRO A 38 14.08 -22.35 -20.64
C PRO A 38 12.86 -22.34 -19.75
N THR A 39 12.16 -23.48 -19.70
CA THR A 39 11.08 -23.70 -18.75
C THR A 39 11.72 -23.33 -17.43
N SER A 40 11.33 -22.19 -16.87
CA SER A 40 11.84 -21.74 -15.58
C SER A 40 11.63 -22.93 -14.67
N GLN A 41 12.72 -23.62 -14.31
CA GLN A 41 12.60 -24.86 -13.54
C GLN A 41 11.77 -24.53 -12.32
N ALA A 42 10.58 -25.10 -12.24
CA ALA A 42 9.67 -24.83 -11.14
C ALA A 42 10.44 -25.14 -9.86
N VAL A 43 10.55 -24.15 -8.98
CA VAL A 43 11.20 -24.36 -7.69
C VAL A 43 10.20 -25.13 -6.84
N GLU A 44 10.53 -26.37 -6.53
CA GLU A 44 9.65 -27.27 -5.78
C GLU A 44 9.21 -26.63 -4.45
N GLY A 45 7.90 -26.60 -4.22
CA GLY A 45 7.31 -26.12 -2.96
C GLY A 45 7.21 -24.60 -2.81
N ALA A 46 7.40 -23.82 -3.88
CA ALA A 46 7.21 -22.37 -3.85
C ALA A 46 6.50 -21.86 -5.10
N ASP A 47 5.57 -20.91 -4.91
CA ASP A 47 4.89 -20.23 -6.02
C ASP A 47 5.87 -19.41 -6.88
N PRO A 48 5.70 -19.35 -8.22
CA PRO A 48 6.59 -18.61 -9.10
C PRO A 48 6.74 -17.12 -8.74
N GLU A 49 5.68 -16.50 -8.23
CA GLU A 49 5.70 -15.11 -7.79
C GLU A 49 6.59 -14.91 -6.55
N VAL A 50 6.55 -15.85 -5.60
CA VAL A 50 7.42 -15.85 -4.41
C VAL A 50 8.88 -16.06 -4.82
N VAL A 51 9.14 -16.99 -5.75
CA VAL A 51 10.49 -17.21 -6.29
C VAL A 51 11.03 -15.94 -6.97
N ALA A 52 10.21 -15.27 -7.77
CA ALA A 52 10.58 -14.01 -8.41
C ALA A 52 10.91 -12.91 -7.39
N ALA A 53 10.11 -12.79 -6.32
CA ALA A 53 10.36 -11.85 -5.23
C ALA A 53 11.68 -12.17 -4.50
N MET A 54 11.92 -13.44 -4.14
CA MET A 54 13.17 -13.86 -3.49
C MET A 54 14.40 -13.55 -4.34
N ARG A 55 14.34 -13.79 -5.65
CA ARG A 55 15.44 -13.46 -6.58
C ARG A 55 15.76 -11.97 -6.57
N ARG A 56 14.71 -11.12 -6.64
CA ARG A 56 14.84 -9.66 -6.66
C ARG A 56 15.40 -9.14 -5.32
N ASP A 57 14.81 -9.57 -4.22
CA ASP A 57 15.04 -8.96 -2.90
C ASP A 57 16.31 -9.47 -2.23
N LEU A 58 16.57 -10.77 -2.34
CA LEU A 58 17.77 -11.41 -1.81
C LEU A 58 18.93 -11.40 -2.81
N ARG A 59 18.71 -10.87 -4.02
CA ARG A 59 19.69 -10.82 -5.12
C ARG A 59 20.24 -12.20 -5.49
N LEU A 60 19.35 -13.20 -5.57
CA LEU A 60 19.67 -14.59 -5.84
C LEU A 60 19.31 -15.00 -7.28
N THR A 61 20.07 -15.95 -7.82
CA THR A 61 19.65 -16.70 -9.02
C THR A 61 18.52 -17.68 -8.68
N GLN A 62 17.80 -18.15 -9.69
CA GLN A 62 16.73 -19.14 -9.48
C GLN A 62 17.25 -20.45 -8.86
N ALA A 63 18.42 -20.91 -9.27
CA ALA A 63 19.08 -22.08 -8.68
C ALA A 63 19.40 -21.84 -7.19
N GLN A 64 19.96 -20.67 -6.85
CA GLN A 64 20.23 -20.32 -5.45
C GLN A 64 18.96 -20.21 -4.59
N VAL A 65 17.84 -19.74 -5.15
CA VAL A 65 16.55 -19.77 -4.44
C VAL A 65 16.10 -21.20 -4.19
N ALA A 66 16.25 -22.09 -5.17
CA ALA A 66 15.91 -23.51 -5.00
C ALA A 66 16.77 -24.19 -3.93
N ASP A 67 18.08 -23.98 -3.95
CA ASP A 67 19.00 -24.52 -2.95
C ASP A 67 18.72 -23.97 -1.54
N ARG A 68 18.41 -22.68 -1.45
CA ARG A 68 18.02 -22.04 -0.18
C ARG A 68 16.73 -22.65 0.38
N LEU A 69 15.68 -22.76 -0.41
CA LEU A 69 14.40 -23.35 0.02
C LEU A 69 14.53 -24.84 0.37
N LYS A 70 15.42 -25.57 -0.30
CA LYS A 70 15.77 -26.96 0.08
C LYS A 70 16.45 -26.99 1.45
N THR A 71 17.39 -26.08 1.70
CA THR A 71 18.11 -25.98 2.98
C THR A 71 17.17 -25.56 4.11
N GLU A 72 16.29 -24.59 3.88
CA GLU A 72 15.26 -24.14 4.84
C GLU A 72 14.33 -25.29 5.24
N ARG A 73 13.85 -26.09 4.28
CA ARG A 73 13.00 -27.27 4.56
C ARG A 73 13.72 -28.32 5.40
N TRP A 74 14.96 -28.66 5.04
CA TRP A 74 15.79 -29.59 5.81
C TRP A 74 16.05 -29.06 7.22
N ALA A 75 16.38 -27.77 7.34
CA ALA A 75 16.69 -27.12 8.59
C ALA A 75 15.51 -27.16 9.57
N THR A 76 14.28 -26.92 9.09
CA THR A 76 13.06 -27.02 9.92
C THR A 76 12.96 -28.40 10.59
N GLY A 77 13.15 -29.49 9.84
CA GLY A 77 13.10 -30.84 10.40
C GLY A 77 14.20 -31.12 11.42
N VAL A 78 15.44 -30.66 11.15
CA VAL A 78 16.57 -30.80 12.08
C VAL A 78 16.37 -29.97 13.35
N VAL A 79 15.80 -28.77 13.24
CA VAL A 79 15.51 -27.91 14.39
C VAL A 79 14.47 -28.55 15.31
N ASP A 80 13.40 -29.11 14.76
CA ASP A 80 12.35 -29.78 15.56
C ASP A 80 12.91 -31.00 16.30
N GLN A 81 13.75 -31.80 15.62
CA GLN A 81 14.47 -32.92 16.21
C GLN A 81 15.37 -32.44 17.35
N LEU A 82 16.29 -31.51 17.09
CA LEU A 82 17.28 -31.06 18.07
C LEU A 82 16.65 -30.32 19.25
N ARG A 83 15.58 -29.56 19.04
CA ARG A 83 14.84 -28.92 20.15
C ARG A 83 14.29 -29.96 21.12
N THR A 84 13.78 -31.09 20.61
CA THR A 84 13.28 -32.19 21.44
C THR A 84 14.40 -32.94 22.13
N GLU A 85 15.46 -33.25 21.40
CA GLU A 85 16.57 -34.07 21.88
C GLU A 85 17.49 -33.38 22.89
N LEU A 86 17.69 -32.06 22.72
CA LEU A 86 18.58 -31.25 23.56
C LEU A 86 17.86 -30.64 24.76
N GLY A 87 16.53 -30.49 24.69
CA GLY A 87 15.73 -29.95 25.79
C GLY A 87 16.26 -28.61 26.30
N ALA A 88 16.65 -28.56 27.58
CA ALA A 88 17.13 -27.34 28.24
C ALA A 88 18.47 -26.83 27.68
N ASP A 89 19.26 -27.70 27.03
CA ASP A 89 20.56 -27.33 26.46
C ASP A 89 20.42 -26.62 25.11
N TYR A 90 19.23 -26.65 24.50
CA TYR A 90 18.95 -25.93 23.26
C TYR A 90 18.97 -24.42 23.48
N ALA A 91 19.82 -23.71 22.75
CA ALA A 91 20.01 -22.26 22.90
C ALA A 91 19.59 -21.43 21.68
N GLY A 92 18.97 -22.07 20.68
CA GLY A 92 18.43 -21.42 19.49
C GLY A 92 19.06 -21.94 18.19
N SER A 93 18.50 -21.52 17.06
CA SER A 93 19.02 -21.87 15.74
C SER A 93 18.77 -20.75 14.74
N TRP A 94 19.64 -20.66 13.74
CA TRP A 94 19.52 -19.69 12.65
C TRP A 94 20.26 -20.19 11.41
N LEU A 95 19.80 -19.77 10.24
CA LEU A 95 20.55 -19.97 9.01
C LEU A 95 21.65 -18.91 8.87
N SER A 96 22.76 -19.28 8.25
CA SER A 96 23.78 -18.32 7.79
C SER A 96 23.14 -17.26 6.86
N ALA A 97 23.81 -16.12 6.70
CA ALA A 97 23.26 -15.00 5.91
C ALA A 97 22.91 -15.40 4.47
N ASP A 98 23.72 -16.27 3.85
CA ASP A 98 23.48 -16.84 2.52
C ASP A 98 22.41 -17.96 2.51
N GLY A 99 22.01 -18.47 3.67
CA GLY A 99 21.01 -19.52 3.85
C GLY A 99 21.53 -20.93 3.64
N SER A 100 22.85 -21.12 3.50
CA SER A 100 23.45 -22.41 3.14
C SER A 100 23.74 -23.33 4.34
N GLN A 101 23.80 -22.79 5.55
CA GLN A 101 24.17 -23.52 6.76
C GLN A 101 23.18 -23.28 7.90
N LEU A 102 22.77 -24.35 8.57
CA LEU A 102 22.05 -24.26 9.84
C LEU A 102 23.04 -24.21 11.00
N ASN A 103 23.02 -23.11 11.75
CA ASN A 103 23.71 -22.99 13.03
C ASN A 103 22.75 -23.34 14.16
N VAL A 104 23.20 -24.12 15.14
CA VAL A 104 22.41 -24.46 16.33
C VAL A 104 23.25 -24.15 17.56
N ALA A 105 22.73 -23.25 18.38
CA ALA A 105 23.35 -22.90 19.65
C ALA A 105 23.03 -23.92 20.74
N VAL A 106 24.03 -24.27 21.53
CA VAL A 106 23.93 -25.14 22.71
C VAL A 106 24.61 -24.50 23.91
N ALA A 107 23.98 -24.60 25.08
CA ALA A 107 24.56 -24.09 26.33
C ALA A 107 25.59 -25.06 26.93
N ASP A 108 25.41 -26.37 26.71
CA ASP A 108 26.38 -27.40 27.11
C ASP A 108 27.27 -27.79 25.91
N PRO A 109 28.60 -27.55 25.99
CA PRO A 109 29.55 -28.00 24.97
C PRO A 109 29.48 -29.50 24.65
N ALA A 110 29.05 -30.35 25.59
CA ALA A 110 28.92 -31.79 25.37
C ALA A 110 27.89 -32.13 24.27
N GLN A 111 26.91 -31.26 24.05
CA GLN A 111 25.87 -31.45 23.04
C GLN A 111 26.32 -31.10 21.61
N ALA A 112 27.49 -30.45 21.45
CA ALA A 112 27.98 -30.02 20.14
C ALA A 112 28.12 -31.19 19.14
N ARG A 113 28.52 -32.38 19.61
CA ARG A 113 28.63 -33.57 18.77
C ARG A 113 27.28 -34.04 18.24
N ARG A 114 26.22 -33.90 19.05
CA ARG A 114 24.86 -34.31 18.68
C ARG A 114 24.30 -33.39 17.60
N VAL A 115 24.55 -32.08 17.71
CA VAL A 115 24.25 -31.12 16.64
C VAL A 115 25.00 -31.47 15.36
N GLN A 116 26.31 -31.72 15.43
CA GLN A 116 27.13 -32.08 14.25
C GLN A 116 26.63 -33.33 13.54
N ALA A 117 26.14 -34.33 14.28
CA ALA A 117 25.61 -35.57 13.71
C ALA A 117 24.39 -35.36 12.80
N THR A 118 23.68 -34.23 12.94
CA THR A 118 22.56 -33.86 12.07
C THR A 118 22.99 -33.14 10.79
N GLY A 119 24.26 -32.73 10.68
CA GLY A 119 24.77 -31.87 9.61
C GLY A 119 24.70 -30.38 9.92
N ALA A 120 24.15 -29.98 11.07
CA ALA A 120 24.17 -28.59 11.54
C ALA A 120 25.50 -28.20 12.18
N VAL A 121 25.77 -26.89 12.23
CA VAL A 121 26.98 -26.32 12.85
C VAL A 121 26.71 -25.95 14.30
N PRO A 122 27.37 -26.58 15.30
CA PRO A 122 27.18 -26.23 16.69
C PRO A 122 27.80 -24.87 17.02
N LYS A 123 27.10 -24.11 17.85
CA LYS A 123 27.60 -22.86 18.46
C LYS A 123 27.46 -22.98 19.97
N VAL A 124 28.58 -23.08 20.67
CA VAL A 124 28.55 -23.07 22.14
C VAL A 124 28.31 -21.64 22.60
N VAL A 125 27.31 -21.45 23.45
CA VAL A 125 26.91 -20.13 23.95
C VAL A 125 26.72 -20.13 25.46
N GLU A 126 26.70 -18.95 26.07
CA GLU A 126 26.60 -18.80 27.54
C GLU A 126 25.19 -19.10 28.06
N ARG A 127 24.14 -18.73 27.31
CA ARG A 127 22.75 -18.74 27.78
C ARG A 127 21.89 -19.67 26.94
N GLY A 128 21.12 -20.54 27.58
CA GLY A 128 20.06 -21.30 26.93
C GLY A 128 18.90 -20.39 26.48
N VAL A 129 18.09 -20.84 25.52
CA VAL A 129 17.00 -20.01 24.97
C VAL A 129 15.94 -19.72 26.04
N GLY A 130 15.65 -20.69 26.91
CA GLY A 130 14.72 -20.51 28.02
C GLY A 130 15.18 -19.47 29.05
N GLN A 131 16.51 -19.29 29.20
CA GLN A 131 17.06 -18.22 30.03
C GLN A 131 16.83 -16.86 29.37
N LEU A 132 17.09 -16.72 28.06
CA LEU A 132 16.84 -15.49 27.30
C LEU A 132 15.34 -15.12 27.31
N ASP A 133 14.46 -16.11 27.13
CA ASP A 133 13.00 -15.93 27.20
C ASP A 133 12.56 -15.48 28.60
N THR A 134 13.17 -16.02 29.66
CA THR A 134 12.91 -15.59 31.03
C THR A 134 13.30 -14.12 31.23
N LEU A 135 14.44 -13.68 30.67
CA LEU A 135 14.85 -12.28 30.72
C LEU A 135 13.88 -11.39 29.94
N LYS A 136 13.52 -11.75 28.70
CA LYS A 136 12.53 -11.02 27.90
C LYS A 136 11.19 -10.92 28.64
N THR A 137 10.73 -12.01 29.26
CA THR A 137 9.46 -12.02 30.02
C THR A 137 9.49 -11.06 31.21
N ARG A 138 10.65 -10.84 31.86
CA ARG A 138 10.77 -9.80 32.91
C ARG A 138 10.62 -8.39 32.31
N MET A 139 11.20 -8.15 31.13
CA MET A 139 11.03 -6.88 30.41
C MET A 139 9.59 -6.67 29.99
N ASP A 140 8.91 -7.71 29.48
CA ASP A 140 7.49 -7.67 29.11
C ASP A 140 6.61 -7.22 30.30
N ARG A 141 6.87 -7.73 31.51
CA ARG A 141 6.15 -7.32 32.74
C ARG A 141 6.39 -5.89 33.18
N THR A 142 7.39 -5.21 32.62
CA THR A 142 7.77 -3.83 32.97
C THR A 142 7.62 -2.86 31.79
N ALA A 143 6.87 -3.27 30.75
CA ALA A 143 6.68 -2.52 29.51
C ALA A 143 6.25 -1.05 29.71
N ASP A 144 5.51 -0.72 30.77
CA ASP A 144 5.11 0.66 31.08
C ASP A 144 6.29 1.62 31.30
N ALA A 145 7.47 1.10 31.65
CA ALA A 145 8.70 1.86 31.80
C ALA A 145 9.45 2.08 30.48
N ALA A 146 9.01 1.48 29.38
CA ALA A 146 9.70 1.43 28.09
C ALA A 146 9.31 2.58 27.13
N ARG A 147 8.85 3.74 27.63
CA ARG A 147 8.29 4.83 26.82
C ARG A 147 9.22 5.37 25.71
N GLN A 148 10.53 5.22 25.89
CA GLN A 148 11.55 5.68 24.93
C GLN A 148 12.27 4.49 24.25
N VAL A 149 11.66 3.31 24.30
CA VAL A 149 12.15 2.07 23.69
C VAL A 149 11.13 1.66 22.63
N SER A 150 11.61 1.37 21.43
CA SER A 150 10.80 1.03 20.26
C SER A 150 10.51 -0.46 20.15
N GLY A 151 11.22 -1.30 20.91
CA GLY A 151 10.96 -2.73 21.02
C GLY A 151 12.07 -3.47 21.78
N TRP A 152 11.83 -4.74 22.11
CA TRP A 152 12.83 -5.65 22.65
C TRP A 152 12.53 -7.10 22.28
N TYR A 153 13.57 -7.90 21.99
CA TYR A 153 13.43 -9.28 21.52
C TYR A 153 14.64 -10.15 21.89
N VAL A 154 14.46 -11.47 21.82
CA VAL A 154 15.57 -12.44 21.96
C VAL A 154 16.27 -12.61 20.62
N ASP A 155 17.59 -12.41 20.60
CA ASP A 155 18.44 -12.70 19.45
C ASP A 155 19.35 -13.89 19.80
N VAL A 156 18.97 -15.06 19.27
CA VAL A 156 19.69 -16.32 19.51
C VAL A 156 21.06 -16.34 18.83
N ALA A 157 21.26 -15.60 17.75
CA ALA A 157 22.52 -15.58 17.02
C ALA A 157 23.60 -14.80 17.78
N SER A 158 23.22 -13.71 18.46
CA SER A 158 24.09 -12.97 19.37
C SER A 158 24.02 -13.43 20.83
N ASN A 159 23.18 -14.43 21.14
CA ASN A 159 22.93 -14.95 22.49
C ASN A 159 22.56 -13.86 23.53
N SER A 160 21.72 -12.92 23.11
CA SER A 160 21.36 -11.73 23.90
C SER A 160 19.89 -11.36 23.78
N VAL A 161 19.40 -10.50 24.69
CA VAL A 161 18.16 -9.76 24.51
C VAL A 161 18.51 -8.41 23.87
N VAL A 162 17.94 -8.10 22.72
CA VAL A 162 18.14 -6.81 22.06
C VAL A 162 17.10 -5.82 22.56
N VAL A 163 17.52 -4.60 22.86
CA VAL A 163 16.65 -3.46 23.19
C VAL A 163 16.84 -2.39 22.13
N LEU A 164 15.75 -2.03 21.45
CA LEU A 164 15.72 -0.98 20.45
C LEU A 164 15.40 0.35 21.14
N ALA A 165 16.41 1.11 21.54
CA ALA A 165 16.18 2.46 22.07
C ALA A 165 15.81 3.42 20.93
N GLN A 166 15.01 4.44 21.23
CA GLN A 166 14.87 5.57 20.32
C GLN A 166 16.21 6.31 20.17
N PRO A 167 16.50 6.96 19.03
CA PRO A 167 17.77 7.67 18.84
C PRO A 167 17.99 8.74 19.93
N GLY A 168 19.15 8.69 20.59
CA GLY A 168 19.48 9.59 21.71
C GLY A 168 18.81 9.23 23.05
N ALA A 169 18.10 8.10 23.13
CA ALA A 169 17.44 7.62 24.34
C ALA A 169 18.04 6.31 24.88
N GLU A 170 19.28 5.99 24.54
CA GLU A 170 19.98 4.77 24.97
C GLU A 170 20.05 4.64 26.50
N GLU A 171 20.26 5.76 27.20
CA GLU A 171 20.23 5.79 28.67
C GLU A 171 18.85 5.42 29.22
N ALA A 172 17.77 5.82 28.55
CA ALA A 172 16.42 5.41 28.91
C ALA A 172 16.21 3.91 28.68
N GLY A 173 16.76 3.37 27.59
CA GLY A 173 16.82 1.93 27.35
C GLY A 173 17.52 1.17 28.49
N TRP A 174 18.67 1.66 28.97
CA TRP A 174 19.36 1.05 30.10
C TRP A 174 18.58 1.14 31.42
N ARG A 175 17.90 2.27 31.68
CA ARG A 175 17.01 2.39 32.84
C ARG A 175 15.86 1.38 32.79
N PHE A 176 15.32 1.11 31.60
CA PHE A 176 14.30 0.08 31.40
C PHE A 176 14.85 -1.32 31.71
N VAL A 177 16.05 -1.65 31.22
CA VAL A 177 16.75 -2.92 31.51
C VAL A 177 16.98 -3.12 33.01
N ASP A 178 17.49 -2.10 33.70
CA ASP A 178 17.75 -2.16 35.14
C ASP A 178 16.46 -2.36 35.93
N ARG A 179 15.38 -1.67 35.53
CA ARG A 179 14.06 -1.79 36.17
C ARG A 179 13.45 -3.18 35.97
N ALA A 180 13.70 -3.81 34.84
CA ALA A 180 13.30 -5.19 34.59
C ALA A 180 14.14 -6.23 35.38
N GLY A 181 15.21 -5.80 36.06
CA GLY A 181 16.13 -6.70 36.77
C GLY A 181 16.85 -7.65 35.80
N VAL A 182 17.13 -7.19 34.59
CA VAL A 182 17.86 -7.95 33.56
C VAL A 182 19.35 -7.58 33.63
N PRO A 183 20.27 -8.56 33.68
CA PRO A 183 21.70 -8.27 33.69
C PRO A 183 22.13 -7.57 32.39
N ARG A 184 22.80 -6.42 32.51
CA ARG A 184 23.20 -5.62 31.33
C ARG A 184 24.09 -6.39 30.35
N GLN A 185 24.91 -7.33 30.83
CA GLN A 185 25.75 -8.19 29.99
C GLN A 185 24.96 -9.18 29.12
N ALA A 186 23.68 -9.39 29.42
CA ALA A 186 22.78 -10.20 28.60
C ALA A 186 22.02 -9.36 27.56
N VAL A 187 22.25 -8.04 27.53
CA VAL A 187 21.50 -7.10 26.68
C VAL A 187 22.41 -6.42 25.66
N ARG A 188 21.93 -6.33 24.42
CA ARG A 188 22.50 -5.49 23.39
C ARG A 188 21.58 -4.30 23.12
N MET A 189 22.10 -3.08 23.26
CA MET A 189 21.38 -1.87 22.86
C MET A 189 21.55 -1.65 21.35
N ALA A 190 20.46 -1.29 20.68
CA ALA A 190 20.43 -0.91 19.26
C ALA A 190 19.53 0.31 19.08
N THR A 191 19.76 1.09 18.03
CA THR A 191 18.99 2.32 17.73
C THR A 191 18.55 2.42 16.28
N GLU A 192 19.12 1.58 15.42
CA GLU A 192 18.95 1.61 13.98
C GLU A 192 17.53 1.17 13.55
N GLU A 193 16.90 0.31 14.34
CA GLU A 193 15.58 -0.24 14.07
C GLU A 193 14.50 0.53 14.83
N GLN A 194 13.61 1.21 14.09
CA GLN A 194 12.48 1.96 14.61
C GLN A 194 11.19 1.46 13.95
N PRO A 195 10.58 0.36 14.45
CA PRO A 195 9.37 -0.20 13.89
C PRO A 195 8.22 0.81 13.93
N ARG A 196 7.40 0.81 12.88
CA ARG A 196 6.22 1.67 12.77
C ARG A 196 5.15 0.95 11.96
N LEU A 197 3.90 1.34 12.13
CA LEU A 197 2.80 0.80 11.35
C LEU A 197 2.94 1.23 9.87
N PHE A 198 2.57 0.33 8.96
CA PHE A 198 2.41 0.64 7.54
C PHE A 198 0.92 0.89 7.29
N VAL A 199 0.57 2.07 6.79
CA VAL A 199 -0.80 2.44 6.43
C VAL A 199 -0.77 2.95 4.99
N ASP A 200 -1.59 2.33 4.14
CA ASP A 200 -1.92 2.83 2.82
C ASP A 200 -3.13 3.75 2.94
N LEU A 201 -3.06 4.92 2.31
CA LEU A 201 -4.12 5.92 2.30
C LEU A 201 -4.83 5.94 0.95
N ARG A 202 -6.14 5.79 0.99
CA ARG A 202 -7.02 5.81 -0.18
C ARG A 202 -7.99 6.97 -0.12
N GLY A 203 -8.48 7.40 -1.28
CA GLY A 203 -9.60 8.34 -1.36
C GLY A 203 -10.82 7.81 -0.60
N GLY A 204 -11.45 8.66 0.20
CA GLY A 204 -12.57 8.33 1.08
C GLY A 204 -12.17 8.14 2.54
N GLU A 205 -10.96 7.65 2.84
CA GLU A 205 -10.52 7.35 4.21
C GLU A 205 -10.40 8.60 5.10
N ALA A 206 -10.53 8.40 6.42
CA ALA A 206 -10.50 9.49 7.39
C ALA A 206 -9.09 10.01 7.67
N PHE A 207 -8.95 11.33 7.79
CA PHE A 207 -7.83 11.98 8.45
C PHE A 207 -8.32 12.98 9.50
N LEU A 208 -7.44 13.34 10.42
CA LEU A 208 -7.73 14.24 11.52
C LEU A 208 -6.88 15.51 11.45
N ASN A 209 -7.53 16.64 11.75
CA ASN A 209 -6.87 17.91 12.06
C ASN A 209 -7.45 18.47 13.37
N GLY A 210 -6.69 18.41 14.46
CA GLY A 210 -7.22 18.68 15.79
C GLY A 210 -8.43 17.78 16.10
N PRO A 211 -9.59 18.35 16.53
CA PRO A 211 -10.83 17.59 16.71
C PRO A 211 -11.61 17.36 15.40
N GLY A 212 -11.20 17.99 14.29
CA GLY A 212 -11.88 17.88 13.00
C GLY A 212 -11.57 16.56 12.29
N ARG A 213 -12.62 15.92 11.75
CA ARG A 213 -12.52 14.75 10.86
C ARG A 213 -12.92 15.16 9.45
N CYS A 214 -12.05 14.85 8.49
CA CYS A 214 -12.32 14.96 7.07
C CYS A 214 -11.91 13.69 6.34
N SER A 215 -12.18 13.63 5.05
CA SER A 215 -11.90 12.50 4.18
C SER A 215 -10.84 12.86 3.14
N VAL A 216 -9.97 11.89 2.83
CA VAL A 216 -9.00 11.98 1.74
C VAL A 216 -9.74 12.08 0.41
N GLY A 217 -9.34 13.00 -0.47
CA GLY A 217 -9.92 13.16 -1.81
C GLY A 217 -9.24 12.24 -2.82
N PHE A 218 -8.11 12.67 -3.36
CA PHE A 218 -7.36 11.87 -4.32
C PHE A 218 -5.87 11.93 -4.05
N ALA A 219 -5.20 10.80 -4.25
CA ALA A 219 -3.75 10.71 -4.17
C ALA A 219 -3.11 11.53 -5.30
N VAL A 220 -2.13 12.35 -4.93
CA VAL A 220 -1.26 13.10 -5.83
C VAL A 220 0.19 12.80 -5.48
N VAL A 221 1.12 13.12 -6.36
CA VAL A 221 2.55 13.00 -6.04
C VAL A 221 2.86 13.79 -4.76
N GLY A 222 3.41 13.11 -3.76
CA GLY A 222 3.77 13.70 -2.47
C GLY A 222 2.63 13.87 -1.46
N GLY A 223 1.40 13.45 -1.75
CA GLY A 223 0.31 13.46 -0.76
C GLY A 223 -1.09 13.30 -1.34
N PHE A 224 -2.06 14.09 -0.86
CA PHE A 224 -3.44 14.01 -1.32
C PHE A 224 -4.14 15.36 -1.34
N VAL A 225 -5.14 15.49 -2.22
CA VAL A 225 -6.05 16.65 -2.24
C VAL A 225 -7.27 16.39 -1.36
N THR A 226 -7.82 17.45 -0.76
CA THR A 226 -9.01 17.42 0.11
C THR A 226 -9.70 18.79 0.08
N ALA A 227 -10.69 19.04 0.94
CA ALA A 227 -11.40 20.33 1.02
C ALA A 227 -10.60 21.37 1.84
N GLY A 228 -10.74 22.65 1.48
CA GLY A 228 -10.03 23.76 2.10
C GLY A 228 -10.52 24.06 3.51
N HIS A 229 -11.82 23.91 3.75
CA HIS A 229 -12.40 24.12 5.09
C HIS A 229 -11.94 23.08 6.14
N CYS A 230 -11.23 22.02 5.73
CA CYS A 230 -10.69 21.01 6.63
C CYS A 230 -9.41 21.45 7.36
N GLY A 231 -8.75 22.54 6.93
CA GLY A 231 -7.54 23.03 7.58
C GLY A 231 -6.83 24.15 6.82
N GLN A 232 -5.98 24.89 7.54
CA GLN A 232 -5.20 26.00 7.01
C GLN A 232 -3.76 25.57 6.69
N VAL A 233 -3.06 26.36 5.87
CA VAL A 233 -1.66 26.09 5.54
C VAL A 233 -0.81 26.03 6.81
N GLY A 234 -0.04 24.95 6.95
CA GLY A 234 0.80 24.68 8.12
C GLY A 234 0.15 23.78 9.17
N ASP A 235 -1.16 23.58 9.11
CA ASP A 235 -1.87 22.74 10.06
C ASP A 235 -1.41 21.27 9.98
N PRO A 236 -1.18 20.61 11.13
CA PRO A 236 -0.76 19.22 11.16
C PRO A 236 -1.93 18.29 10.85
N VAL A 237 -1.64 17.22 10.11
CA VAL A 237 -2.59 16.17 9.75
C VAL A 237 -2.18 14.87 10.42
N ARG A 238 -3.14 14.15 10.98
CA ARG A 238 -2.98 12.84 11.61
C ARG A 238 -3.82 11.79 10.89
N ASN A 239 -3.36 10.54 10.94
CA ASN A 239 -4.18 9.38 10.61
C ASN A 239 -5.33 9.26 11.62
N PHE A 240 -6.34 8.46 11.29
CA PHE A 240 -7.49 8.23 12.18
C PHE A 240 -7.11 7.60 13.53
N ASP A 241 -6.00 6.86 13.59
CA ASP A 241 -5.41 6.32 14.82
C ASP A 241 -4.62 7.36 15.66
N GLY A 242 -4.55 8.61 15.19
CA GLY A 242 -3.85 9.71 15.84
C GLY A 242 -2.36 9.84 15.50
N SER A 243 -1.79 8.93 14.72
CA SER A 243 -0.38 8.99 14.30
C SER A 243 -0.13 10.13 13.31
N PRO A 244 1.09 10.72 13.25
CA PRO A 244 1.40 11.80 12.31
C PRO A 244 1.28 11.36 10.85
N LEU A 245 0.53 12.13 10.06
CA LEU A 245 0.33 11.88 8.63
C LEU A 245 1.08 12.91 7.78
N GLY A 246 0.90 14.19 8.05
CA GLY A 246 1.46 15.24 7.19
C GLY A 246 1.08 16.63 7.64
N ALA A 247 1.05 17.57 6.69
CA ALA A 247 0.56 18.92 6.93
C ALA A 247 -0.07 19.51 5.68
N PHE A 248 -1.02 20.43 5.87
CA PHE A 248 -1.58 21.24 4.80
C PHE A 248 -0.49 22.14 4.20
N ARG A 249 -0.30 22.07 2.87
CA ARG A 249 0.66 22.89 2.13
C ARG A 249 0.00 23.97 1.28
N ALA A 250 -1.23 23.73 0.87
CA ALA A 250 -2.06 24.73 0.23
C ALA A 250 -3.50 24.53 0.68
N SER A 251 -4.24 25.62 0.86
CA SER A 251 -5.65 25.62 1.22
C SER A 251 -6.29 26.92 0.74
N SER A 252 -7.50 26.83 0.19
CA SER A 252 -8.33 27.96 -0.25
C SER A 252 -9.75 27.73 0.24
N PHE A 253 -10.20 28.53 1.21
CA PHE A 253 -11.57 28.57 1.72
C PHE A 253 -11.78 29.84 2.59
N PRO A 254 -12.86 30.61 2.41
CA PRO A 254 -13.88 30.52 1.35
C PRO A 254 -13.34 31.07 0.00
N GLY A 255 -14.22 31.26 -0.98
CA GLY A 255 -13.90 31.62 -2.37
C GLY A 255 -13.86 30.38 -3.27
N ASP A 256 -12.94 29.48 -2.95
CA ASP A 256 -12.92 28.08 -3.40
C ASP A 256 -13.09 27.16 -2.18
N ASP A 257 -13.06 25.84 -2.38
CA ASP A 257 -12.98 24.88 -1.25
C ASP A 257 -12.08 23.68 -1.57
N TRP A 258 -10.77 23.92 -1.59
CA TRP A 258 -9.76 22.87 -1.80
C TRP A 258 -8.53 23.05 -0.94
N ALA A 259 -7.83 21.94 -0.72
CA ALA A 259 -6.53 21.89 -0.09
C ALA A 259 -5.65 20.77 -0.67
N PHE A 260 -4.34 20.91 -0.45
CA PHE A 260 -3.35 19.87 -0.64
C PHE A 260 -2.65 19.59 0.69
N VAL A 261 -2.67 18.32 1.09
CA VAL A 261 -1.92 17.81 2.24
C VAL A 261 -0.71 17.06 1.72
N GLN A 262 0.47 17.54 2.11
CA GLN A 262 1.70 16.80 1.87
C GLN A 262 1.86 15.76 2.98
N ILE A 263 1.99 14.49 2.60
CA ILE A 263 2.25 13.42 3.55
C ILE A 263 3.73 13.42 3.95
N SER A 264 4.02 12.88 5.13
CA SER A 264 5.37 12.82 5.70
C SER A 264 5.70 11.39 6.16
N GLY A 265 6.99 11.15 6.44
CA GLY A 265 7.47 9.83 6.83
C GLY A 265 7.35 8.82 5.67
N ASN A 266 7.00 7.56 5.98
CA ASN A 266 6.63 6.59 4.95
C ASN A 266 5.15 6.18 5.07
N ASN A 267 4.27 7.19 5.15
CA ASN A 267 2.88 7.03 4.75
C ASN A 267 2.85 6.85 3.22
N THR A 268 1.95 6.00 2.72
CA THR A 268 1.78 5.76 1.28
C THR A 268 0.39 6.19 0.88
N VAL A 269 0.25 6.89 -0.24
CA VAL A 269 -1.05 7.16 -0.87
C VAL A 269 -1.21 6.27 -2.10
N LEU A 270 -2.41 5.73 -2.31
CA LEU A 270 -2.72 4.85 -3.43
C LEU A 270 -3.64 5.52 -4.45
N PRO A 271 -3.53 5.21 -5.76
CA PRO A 271 -4.41 5.70 -6.80
C PRO A 271 -5.78 4.99 -6.77
N GLU A 272 -6.41 4.96 -5.61
CA GLU A 272 -7.60 4.19 -5.28
C GLU A 272 -8.55 5.03 -4.42
N VAL A 273 -9.84 4.76 -4.55
CA VAL A 273 -10.91 5.28 -3.69
C VAL A 273 -11.57 4.07 -3.01
N THR A 274 -11.65 4.05 -1.68
CA THR A 274 -12.30 2.96 -0.94
C THR A 274 -13.81 2.97 -1.21
N ASP A 275 -14.40 1.78 -1.32
CA ASP A 275 -15.86 1.64 -1.37
C ASP A 275 -16.51 1.41 0.00
N PHE A 276 -15.68 1.32 1.05
CA PHE A 276 -16.07 1.00 2.44
C PHE A 276 -16.84 -0.33 2.61
N GLN A 277 -16.91 -1.17 1.58
CA GLN A 277 -17.48 -2.53 1.59
C GLN A 277 -16.41 -3.59 1.30
N GLY A 278 -15.12 -3.21 1.37
CA GLY A 278 -13.97 -4.11 1.19
C GLY A 278 -13.37 -4.09 -0.22
N GLY A 279 -13.88 -3.26 -1.12
CA GLY A 279 -13.33 -3.04 -2.45
C GLY A 279 -12.76 -1.63 -2.63
N VAL A 280 -12.23 -1.40 -3.84
CA VAL A 280 -11.61 -0.13 -4.23
C VAL A 280 -11.94 0.21 -5.67
N ALA A 281 -12.22 1.49 -5.93
CA ALA A 281 -12.30 2.05 -7.27
C ALA A 281 -10.93 2.61 -7.67
N ARG A 282 -10.35 2.05 -8.73
CA ARG A 282 -9.07 2.51 -9.28
C ARG A 282 -9.21 3.86 -9.98
N VAL A 283 -8.25 4.74 -9.76
CA VAL A 283 -8.18 6.06 -10.42
C VAL A 283 -7.28 5.98 -11.65
N ALA A 284 -7.84 6.24 -12.83
CA ALA A 284 -7.13 6.19 -14.11
C ALA A 284 -6.85 7.58 -14.71
N GLY A 285 -7.57 8.61 -14.26
CA GLY A 285 -7.44 9.97 -14.78
C GLY A 285 -8.42 10.94 -14.11
N SER A 286 -8.59 12.13 -14.69
CA SER A 286 -9.52 13.17 -14.22
C SER A 286 -10.33 13.80 -15.34
N GLN A 287 -10.74 13.01 -16.34
CA GLN A 287 -11.63 13.48 -17.38
C GLN A 287 -13.00 13.84 -16.79
N GLU A 288 -13.42 15.10 -16.98
CA GLU A 288 -14.68 15.59 -16.46
C GLU A 288 -15.89 15.01 -17.20
N VAL A 289 -16.93 14.65 -16.44
CA VAL A 289 -18.19 14.11 -17.00
C VAL A 289 -19.29 15.19 -17.10
N PRO A 290 -20.13 15.19 -18.14
CA PRO A 290 -21.17 16.21 -18.31
C PRO A 290 -22.27 16.15 -17.24
N THR A 291 -23.08 17.20 -17.16
CA THR A 291 -24.34 17.18 -16.38
C THR A 291 -25.21 16.02 -16.82
N GLY A 292 -25.83 15.32 -15.87
CA GLY A 292 -26.62 14.11 -16.08
C GLY A 292 -25.82 12.80 -15.94
N SER A 293 -24.48 12.85 -15.97
CA SER A 293 -23.66 11.66 -15.76
C SER A 293 -23.80 11.09 -14.36
N SER A 294 -23.69 9.77 -14.25
CA SER A 294 -23.59 9.07 -12.98
C SER A 294 -22.29 9.44 -12.28
N ILE A 295 -22.36 9.59 -10.96
CA ILE A 295 -21.23 9.96 -10.13
C ILE A 295 -21.39 9.35 -8.75
N CYS A 296 -20.28 8.92 -8.17
CA CYS A 296 -20.22 8.38 -6.83
C CYS A 296 -19.27 9.22 -5.99
N ARG A 297 -19.60 9.38 -4.71
CA ARG A 297 -18.70 9.94 -3.70
C ARG A 297 -18.22 8.83 -2.76
N SER A 298 -17.06 9.02 -2.14
CA SER A 298 -16.60 8.23 -1.00
C SER A 298 -16.18 9.14 0.15
N GLY A 299 -16.66 8.87 1.36
CA GLY A 299 -16.34 9.66 2.55
C GLY A 299 -16.38 8.82 3.84
N SER A 300 -15.62 9.26 4.84
CA SER A 300 -15.39 8.53 6.09
C SER A 300 -16.61 8.38 6.99
N THR A 301 -17.68 9.14 6.75
CA THR A 301 -18.89 9.10 7.59
C THR A 301 -19.95 8.20 6.98
N THR A 302 -20.26 8.42 5.70
CA THR A 302 -21.40 7.75 5.03
C THR A 302 -20.98 6.67 4.04
N GLY A 303 -19.66 6.46 3.89
CA GLY A 303 -19.11 5.51 2.93
C GLY A 303 -19.32 5.98 1.49
N VAL A 304 -19.71 5.06 0.62
CA VAL A 304 -20.02 5.37 -0.78
C VAL A 304 -21.50 5.65 -1.00
N SER A 305 -21.76 6.71 -1.76
CA SER A 305 -23.11 7.05 -2.22
C SER A 305 -23.03 7.53 -3.67
N CYS A 306 -24.05 7.23 -4.47
CA CYS A 306 -24.06 7.56 -5.90
C CYS A 306 -25.34 8.27 -6.33
N GLY A 307 -25.27 8.96 -7.46
CA GLY A 307 -26.36 9.73 -8.04
C GLY A 307 -25.91 10.35 -9.35
N THR A 308 -26.32 11.60 -9.61
CA THR A 308 -26.04 12.30 -10.86
C THR A 308 -25.54 13.72 -10.66
N VAL A 309 -24.73 14.19 -11.61
CA VAL A 309 -24.35 15.60 -11.73
C VAL A 309 -25.58 16.40 -12.19
N GLN A 310 -25.92 17.46 -11.47
CA GLN A 310 -27.13 18.27 -11.73
C GLN A 310 -26.82 19.63 -12.34
N ALA A 311 -25.75 20.29 -11.90
CA ALA A 311 -25.34 21.60 -12.40
C ALA A 311 -23.86 21.84 -12.14
N ARG A 312 -23.23 22.70 -12.94
CA ARG A 312 -21.82 23.11 -12.81
C ARG A 312 -21.75 24.62 -12.61
N ASN A 313 -20.61 25.10 -12.11
CA ASN A 313 -20.38 26.52 -11.82
C ASN A 313 -21.42 27.11 -10.84
N ALA A 314 -21.76 26.33 -9.82
CA ALA A 314 -22.65 26.77 -8.75
C ALA A 314 -21.89 27.65 -7.75
N THR A 315 -22.58 28.66 -7.23
CA THR A 315 -22.10 29.47 -6.10
C THR A 315 -22.96 29.17 -4.88
N VAL A 316 -22.31 28.80 -3.78
CA VAL A 316 -22.95 28.47 -2.50
C VAL A 316 -22.52 29.50 -1.45
N ARG A 317 -23.45 29.89 -0.58
CA ARG A 317 -23.19 30.74 0.57
C ARG A 317 -23.09 29.87 1.82
N TYR A 318 -21.88 29.63 2.29
CA TYR A 318 -21.61 29.05 3.60
C TYR A 318 -21.57 30.15 4.68
N PRO A 319 -21.63 29.81 5.98
CA PRO A 319 -21.47 30.76 7.07
C PRO A 319 -20.16 31.58 6.97
N GLU A 320 -19.09 30.96 6.48
CA GLU A 320 -17.76 31.54 6.37
C GLU A 320 -17.60 32.45 5.14
N GLY A 321 -18.41 32.23 4.09
CA GLY A 321 -18.36 33.03 2.88
C GLY A 321 -18.97 32.38 1.65
N LEU A 322 -18.84 33.06 0.50
CA LEU A 322 -19.23 32.52 -0.79
C LEU A 322 -18.14 31.58 -1.31
N VAL A 323 -18.56 30.44 -1.86
CA VAL A 323 -17.70 29.53 -2.63
C VAL A 323 -18.31 29.37 -4.01
N SER A 324 -17.51 29.57 -5.06
CA SER A 324 -17.96 29.55 -6.46
C SER A 324 -17.31 28.42 -7.25
N GLY A 325 -17.78 28.15 -8.47
CA GLY A 325 -17.20 27.11 -9.34
C GLY A 325 -17.58 25.67 -8.95
N LEU A 326 -18.45 25.48 -7.95
CA LEU A 326 -18.82 24.16 -7.44
C LEU A 326 -19.68 23.38 -8.44
N VAL A 327 -19.67 22.05 -8.31
CA VAL A 327 -20.55 21.16 -9.07
C VAL A 327 -21.59 20.57 -8.14
N ARG A 328 -22.86 20.75 -8.50
CA ARG A 328 -24.03 20.29 -7.75
C ARG A 328 -24.42 18.87 -8.14
N THR A 329 -24.79 18.05 -7.16
CA THR A 329 -25.28 16.68 -7.35
C THR A 329 -26.48 16.40 -6.43
N ASN A 330 -27.20 15.29 -6.69
CA ASN A 330 -28.25 14.77 -5.80
C ASN A 330 -27.77 13.68 -4.84
N VAL A 331 -26.46 13.47 -4.71
CA VAL A 331 -25.93 12.47 -3.78
C VAL A 331 -25.99 13.08 -2.37
N CYS A 332 -26.45 12.32 -1.38
CA CYS A 332 -26.49 12.75 0.03
C CYS A 332 -25.07 12.97 0.59
N ALA A 333 -24.89 13.66 1.72
CA ALA A 333 -23.63 13.84 2.45
C ALA A 333 -23.87 14.12 3.92
N GLU A 334 -22.92 13.78 4.78
CA GLU A 334 -22.96 14.14 6.20
C GLU A 334 -21.61 14.68 6.70
N PRO A 335 -21.60 15.40 7.86
CA PRO A 335 -20.36 15.91 8.44
C PRO A 335 -19.28 14.83 8.56
N GLY A 336 -18.08 15.14 8.08
CA GLY A 336 -16.93 14.22 7.99
C GLY A 336 -16.70 13.59 6.60
N ASP A 337 -17.69 13.62 5.70
CA ASP A 337 -17.48 13.29 4.28
C ASP A 337 -16.75 14.39 3.50
N SER A 338 -16.63 15.57 4.10
CA SER A 338 -15.87 16.71 3.61
C SER A 338 -14.49 16.30 3.12
N GLY A 339 -14.10 16.78 1.95
CA GLY A 339 -12.85 16.43 1.28
C GLY A 339 -12.85 15.09 0.55
N GLY A 340 -13.84 14.23 0.80
CA GLY A 340 -13.93 12.88 0.21
C GLY A 340 -14.06 12.88 -1.31
N SER A 341 -13.60 11.79 -1.94
CA SER A 341 -13.49 11.64 -3.39
C SER A 341 -14.84 11.67 -4.11
N TRP A 342 -14.90 12.30 -5.27
CA TRP A 342 -15.96 12.13 -6.26
C TRP A 342 -15.41 11.50 -7.53
N ILE A 343 -15.96 10.35 -7.93
CA ILE A 343 -15.47 9.56 -9.05
C ILE A 343 -16.63 9.18 -9.99
N SER A 344 -16.36 9.19 -11.30
CA SER A 344 -17.27 8.66 -12.32
C SER A 344 -16.51 7.64 -13.15
N GLY A 345 -16.94 6.37 -13.12
CA GLY A 345 -16.13 5.25 -13.61
C GLY A 345 -14.80 5.19 -12.86
N ASN A 346 -13.69 5.44 -13.58
CA ASN A 346 -12.33 5.53 -13.04
C ASN A 346 -11.74 6.95 -13.14
N GLN A 347 -12.58 7.97 -13.36
CA GLN A 347 -12.16 9.36 -13.54
C GLN A 347 -12.46 10.19 -12.30
N ALA A 348 -11.43 10.75 -11.67
CA ALA A 348 -11.54 11.69 -10.57
C ALA A 348 -12.28 12.96 -11.01
N GLN A 349 -13.30 13.36 -10.26
CA GLN A 349 -14.14 14.52 -10.55
C GLN A 349 -13.91 15.67 -9.55
N GLY A 350 -13.75 15.37 -8.25
CA GLY A 350 -13.63 16.43 -7.25
C GLY A 350 -13.60 15.95 -5.80
N VAL A 351 -13.61 16.92 -4.88
CA VAL A 351 -13.63 16.68 -3.43
C VAL A 351 -14.88 17.29 -2.81
N THR A 352 -15.49 16.60 -1.85
CA THR A 352 -16.73 17.07 -1.19
C THR A 352 -16.50 18.42 -0.50
N SER A 353 -17.29 19.43 -0.85
CA SER A 353 -17.26 20.75 -0.20
C SER A 353 -18.32 20.83 0.90
N GLY A 354 -19.59 20.67 0.54
CA GLY A 354 -20.69 20.70 1.51
C GLY A 354 -22.03 20.47 0.84
N GLY A 355 -23.11 20.52 1.60
CA GLY A 355 -24.44 20.18 1.09
C GLY A 355 -25.56 20.46 2.07
N SER A 356 -26.73 19.92 1.76
CA SER A 356 -27.93 19.95 2.59
C SER A 356 -28.68 18.63 2.52
N GLY A 357 -29.45 18.33 3.57
CA GLY A 357 -30.09 17.02 3.75
C GLY A 357 -29.19 16.03 4.49
N ASP A 358 -29.49 14.74 4.36
CA ASP A 358 -28.74 13.64 4.98
C ASP A 358 -28.84 12.35 4.14
N CYS A 359 -28.16 11.27 4.55
CA CYS A 359 -28.21 10.00 3.82
C CYS A 359 -29.40 9.09 4.21
N ARG A 360 -30.33 9.56 5.05
CA ARG A 360 -31.61 8.88 5.33
C ARG A 360 -32.75 9.35 4.43
N VAL A 361 -32.85 10.67 4.20
CA VAL A 361 -33.93 11.28 3.40
C VAL A 361 -33.46 11.81 2.05
N GLY A 362 -32.15 11.83 1.81
CA GLY A 362 -31.54 12.38 0.60
C GLY A 362 -31.12 13.84 0.79
N GLY A 363 -30.39 14.35 -0.21
CA GLY A 363 -29.79 15.68 -0.10
C GLY A 363 -29.24 16.21 -1.41
N THR A 364 -28.69 17.42 -1.34
CA THR A 364 -27.89 18.03 -2.40
C THR A 364 -26.48 18.18 -1.88
N THR A 365 -25.49 17.72 -2.64
CA THR A 365 -24.08 17.90 -2.28
C THR A 365 -23.31 18.55 -3.41
N PHE A 366 -22.41 19.44 -3.02
CA PHE A 366 -21.51 20.17 -3.89
C PHE A 366 -20.09 19.65 -3.74
N TYR A 367 -19.37 19.55 -4.85
CA TYR A 367 -17.96 19.23 -4.86
C TYR A 367 -17.15 20.29 -5.59
N GLN A 368 -15.91 20.48 -5.14
CA GLN A 368 -14.90 21.29 -5.77
C GLN A 368 -14.19 20.46 -6.86
N PRO A 369 -14.18 20.89 -8.14
CA PRO A 369 -13.54 20.15 -9.23
C PRO A 369 -12.07 19.85 -8.98
N VAL A 370 -11.65 18.59 -9.20
CA VAL A 370 -10.27 18.15 -8.93
C VAL A 370 -9.27 18.83 -9.87
N ASN A 371 -9.65 19.06 -11.13
CA ASN A 371 -8.75 19.64 -12.13
C ASN A 371 -8.31 21.06 -11.77
N GLU A 372 -9.18 21.84 -11.13
CA GLU A 372 -8.80 23.16 -10.62
C GLU A 372 -7.72 23.06 -9.55
N ILE A 373 -7.88 22.13 -8.60
CA ILE A 373 -6.91 21.90 -7.51
C ILE A 373 -5.56 21.51 -8.10
N LEU A 374 -5.56 20.58 -9.07
CA LEU A 374 -4.35 20.10 -9.73
C LEU A 374 -3.64 21.24 -10.47
N GLN A 375 -4.38 22.04 -11.24
CA GLN A 375 -3.83 23.14 -12.04
C GLN A 375 -3.28 24.27 -11.17
N ARG A 376 -4.04 24.74 -10.16
CA ARG A 376 -3.60 25.86 -9.31
C ARG A 376 -2.35 25.53 -8.49
N ASN A 377 -2.14 24.27 -8.15
CA ASN A 377 -1.05 23.84 -7.27
C ASN A 377 0.06 23.07 -8.02
N ASN A 378 -0.02 22.96 -9.35
CA ASN A 378 0.89 22.18 -10.17
C ASN A 378 1.07 20.73 -9.66
N LEU A 379 -0.04 20.10 -9.26
CA LEU A 379 -0.05 18.75 -8.71
C LEU A 379 -0.27 17.72 -9.81
N THR A 380 0.39 16.57 -9.67
CA THR A 380 0.17 15.41 -10.54
C THR A 380 -0.69 14.39 -9.83
N LEU A 381 -1.87 14.08 -10.38
CA LEU A 381 -2.72 12.99 -9.91
C LEU A 381 -2.00 11.65 -10.02
N LEU A 382 -2.02 10.86 -8.96
CA LEU A 382 -1.58 9.47 -9.02
C LEU A 382 -2.69 8.63 -9.66
N THR A 383 -2.32 7.89 -10.69
CA THR A 383 -3.20 7.00 -11.43
C THR A 383 -2.59 5.61 -11.48
N THR A 384 -3.41 4.61 -11.79
CA THR A 384 -2.94 3.23 -11.98
C THR A 384 -1.84 3.09 -13.03
N GLN A 385 -1.76 4.01 -14.00
CA GLN A 385 -0.72 3.99 -15.02
C GLN A 385 0.60 4.61 -14.55
N ASN A 386 0.55 5.69 -13.77
CA ASN A 386 1.75 6.44 -13.39
C ASN A 386 2.28 6.08 -11.99
N PHE A 387 1.50 5.36 -11.17
CA PHE A 387 1.85 5.09 -9.78
C PHE A 387 3.14 4.28 -9.62
N GLN A 388 3.41 3.31 -10.49
CA GLN A 388 4.68 2.57 -10.40
C GLN A 388 5.90 3.43 -10.73
N ALA A 389 5.75 4.42 -11.62
CA ALA A 389 6.84 5.31 -12.04
C ALA A 389 7.03 6.51 -11.10
N LEU A 390 5.94 7.00 -10.49
CA LEU A 390 5.91 8.24 -9.72
C LEU A 390 5.68 8.01 -8.22
N GLY A 391 4.96 6.95 -7.83
CA GLY A 391 4.65 6.62 -6.43
C GLY A 391 5.86 6.15 -5.62
N GLY A 392 6.95 5.78 -6.28
CA GLY A 392 8.26 5.52 -5.65
C GLY A 392 9.11 6.77 -5.41
N ARG A 393 8.72 7.94 -5.94
CA ARG A 393 9.44 9.21 -5.73
C ARG A 393 8.85 9.90 -4.52
N ARG A 394 9.46 9.65 -3.36
CA ARG A 394 9.19 10.34 -2.10
C ARG A 394 9.71 11.77 -2.13
#